data_AF-A0A933ZL45-F1
#
_entry.id   AF-A0A933ZL45-F1
#
_cell.length_a   1.000
_cell.length_b   1.000
_cell.length_c   1.000
_cell.angle_alpha   90.00
_cell.angle_beta   90.00
_cell.angle_gamma   90.00
#
_symmetry.space_group_name_H-M   'P 1'
#
loop_
_entity.id
_entity.type
_entity.pdbx_description
1 polymer ?
#
loop_
_entity_poly.entity_id
_entity_poly.type
_entity_poly.pdbx_seq_one_letter_code
_entity_poly.pdbx_strand_id
1 'polypeptide(L)'
;MRALLLAAFLLAACEGADAAGSDASALPEDAALADASTPPRDAASAGLDAGRPEDASASEDGGDPCSRPGVQTIVALAASPALVKIARGAQIDLTLLATFSSGCVKEVTSVYLASSDPAVAAVDVSALAVVVRGLANGSAILQASTQQGGQGVVSNDVAVTVEDPTTPPPTETRALWITRFAYREDPTDGAADIRGIIDRAKAAHFNTLFLQVRGAGDAYYQSTLEPSWGGGKGLGEDPGWDPLRVGLEYAHQQGMQLHAYLNAMSGWTKSAGAIPDTTPPHVLRAHPELTCRDSAGSDSADGEYIYLAADPAYRAHLADVVEDVITHYAVDGIHLDRIRTPGPDYCHSPALDLAFQQEGGSWADFSRRQIDETVKAIHERMLARDPQLVLSAAVW
;
A
#
# COMPACT_ATOMS: atom_id res chain seq x y z
N MET A 1 -1.73 12.96 5.66
CA MET A 1 -2.35 11.81 4.98
C MET A 1 -1.31 10.70 4.94
N ARG A 2 -1.46 9.65 5.74
CA ARG A 2 -0.54 8.50 5.79
C ARG A 2 -1.23 7.32 5.10
N ALA A 3 -0.63 6.82 4.02
CA ALA A 3 -1.02 5.58 3.37
C ALA A 3 -0.70 4.41 4.29
N LEU A 4 -1.67 3.51 4.51
CA LEU A 4 -1.42 2.21 5.15
C LEU A 4 -0.74 1.29 4.13
N LEU A 5 0.56 1.05 4.30
CA LEU A 5 1.25 -0.09 3.69
C LEU A 5 1.08 -1.31 4.59
N LEU A 6 0.53 -2.39 4.05
CA LEU A 6 0.54 -3.70 4.70
C LEU A 6 1.82 -4.44 4.25
N ALA A 7 2.82 -4.51 5.13
CA ALA A 7 4.05 -5.28 4.89
C ALA A 7 3.95 -6.64 5.59
N ALA A 8 4.08 -7.73 4.83
CA ALA A 8 4.26 -9.07 5.37
C ALA A 8 5.76 -9.41 5.38
N PHE A 9 6.31 -9.64 6.57
CA PHE A 9 7.67 -10.11 6.78
C PHE A 9 7.70 -11.65 6.82
N LEU A 10 8.54 -12.27 6.00
CA LEU A 10 9.16 -13.55 6.32
C LEU A 10 10.64 -13.51 5.94
N LEU A 11 11.51 -13.59 6.96
CA LEU A 11 12.92 -13.92 6.79
C LEU A 11 13.06 -15.44 6.67
N ALA A 12 13.82 -15.89 5.68
CA ALA A 12 14.67 -17.07 5.80
C ALA A 12 15.88 -16.91 4.89
N ALA A 13 17.07 -16.93 5.51
CA ALA A 13 18.36 -16.98 4.83
C ALA A 13 18.74 -18.44 4.55
N CYS A 14 19.35 -18.70 3.39
CA CYS A 14 20.44 -19.66 3.25
C CYS A 14 21.24 -19.38 1.98
N GLU A 15 22.54 -19.23 2.14
CA GLU A 15 23.55 -19.10 1.09
C GLU A 15 23.85 -20.44 0.40
N GLY A 16 23.96 -20.39 -0.93
CA GLY A 16 24.99 -21.03 -1.77
C GLY A 16 25.22 -22.55 -1.73
N ALA A 17 24.86 -23.22 -2.84
CA ALA A 17 25.71 -24.23 -3.50
C ALA A 17 25.23 -24.51 -4.94
N ASP A 18 26.18 -24.52 -5.88
CA ASP A 18 26.03 -24.75 -7.31
C ASP A 18 25.71 -26.21 -7.71
N ALA A 19 25.14 -26.30 -8.92
CA ALA A 19 25.27 -27.35 -9.95
C ALA A 19 24.28 -28.55 -10.03
N ALA A 20 23.55 -28.52 -11.16
CA ALA A 20 23.24 -29.61 -12.10
C ALA A 20 22.27 -30.75 -11.71
N GLY A 21 21.13 -30.76 -12.41
CA GLY A 21 20.71 -31.92 -13.20
C GLY A 21 19.80 -32.97 -12.55
N SER A 22 18.65 -33.16 -13.22
CA SER A 22 17.81 -34.37 -13.29
C SER A 22 16.64 -34.55 -12.30
N ASP A 23 15.48 -34.58 -12.95
CA ASP A 23 14.31 -35.46 -12.80
C ASP A 23 13.35 -35.33 -11.62
N ALA A 24 12.08 -35.27 -12.01
CA ALA A 24 10.92 -35.18 -11.16
C ALA A 24 10.42 -36.57 -10.79
N SER A 25 10.33 -36.89 -9.50
CA SER A 25 9.28 -37.76 -8.94
C SER A 25 9.38 -37.84 -7.41
N ALA A 26 8.20 -37.87 -6.78
CA ALA A 26 7.90 -38.24 -5.39
C ALA A 26 8.15 -37.19 -4.28
N LEU A 27 7.06 -36.54 -3.85
CA LEU A 27 6.92 -35.94 -2.52
C LEU A 27 6.37 -37.00 -1.54
N PRO A 28 6.86 -37.08 -0.28
CA PRO A 28 6.13 -37.68 0.81
C PRO A 28 5.46 -36.63 1.72
N GLU A 29 4.27 -37.00 2.17
CA GLU A 29 3.38 -36.34 3.11
C GLU A 29 3.90 -36.37 4.56
N ASP A 30 3.23 -35.55 5.40
CA ASP A 30 3.23 -35.53 6.87
C ASP A 30 4.41 -34.88 7.62
N ALA A 31 4.20 -33.62 8.03
CA ALA A 31 4.68 -33.12 9.33
C ALA A 31 3.71 -32.05 9.87
N ALA A 32 2.89 -32.46 10.84
CA ALA A 32 2.02 -31.59 11.63
C ALA A 32 2.85 -30.64 12.50
N LEU A 33 2.52 -29.34 12.46
CA LEU A 33 3.05 -28.31 13.36
C LEU A 33 2.24 -28.31 14.66
N ALA A 34 2.92 -28.56 15.78
CA ALA A 34 2.35 -28.53 17.13
C ALA A 34 2.52 -27.14 17.78
N ASP A 35 1.42 -26.73 18.40
CA ASP A 35 1.15 -25.55 19.22
C ASP A 35 2.14 -25.38 20.40
N ALA A 36 2.64 -24.16 20.60
CA ALA A 36 3.49 -23.78 21.73
C ALA A 36 2.78 -22.70 22.55
N SER A 37 2.02 -23.14 23.55
CA SER A 37 1.50 -22.29 24.61
C SER A 37 1.77 -22.92 25.98
N THR A 38 2.20 -22.07 26.94
CA THR A 38 2.28 -22.22 28.42
C THR A 38 3.70 -22.25 29.03
N PRO A 39 4.03 -21.34 29.98
CA PRO A 39 5.33 -21.26 30.66
C PRO A 39 5.38 -22.09 31.97
N PRO A 40 6.57 -22.44 32.49
CA PRO A 40 6.69 -23.19 33.74
C PRO A 40 6.73 -22.29 34.99
N ARG A 41 6.14 -22.82 36.06
CA ARG A 41 6.15 -22.31 37.45
C ARG A 41 7.29 -22.92 38.27
N ASP A 42 7.70 -22.12 39.27
CA ASP A 42 8.28 -22.44 40.58
C ASP A 42 9.66 -23.11 40.69
N ALA A 43 10.59 -22.36 41.30
CA ALA A 43 11.58 -22.90 42.24
C ALA A 43 11.86 -21.87 43.35
N ALA A 44 11.96 -22.40 44.57
CA ALA A 44 11.77 -21.71 45.83
C ALA A 44 13.03 -21.08 46.46
N SER A 45 12.76 -20.08 47.32
CA SER A 45 13.36 -19.78 48.62
C SER A 45 14.88 -19.79 48.82
N ALA A 46 15.42 -18.61 49.15
CA ALA A 46 16.48 -18.44 50.16
C ALA A 46 16.31 -17.05 50.81
N GLY A 47 16.33 -16.99 52.15
CA GLY A 47 15.96 -15.82 52.93
C GLY A 47 17.11 -14.94 53.43
N LEU A 48 16.75 -14.11 54.43
CA LEU A 48 17.54 -13.18 55.26
C LEU A 48 17.75 -11.83 54.55
N ASP A 49 17.26 -10.70 55.08
CA ASP A 49 17.73 -10.05 56.31
C ASP A 49 16.80 -8.86 56.65
N ALA A 50 16.70 -8.55 57.93
CA ALA A 50 15.84 -7.55 58.52
C ALA A 50 16.50 -6.16 58.47
N GLY A 51 15.89 -5.24 57.73
CA GLY A 51 16.23 -3.82 57.74
C GLY A 51 14.97 -2.97 57.91
N ARG A 52 14.76 -2.48 59.14
CA ARG A 52 13.74 -1.51 59.54
C ARG A 52 13.85 -0.22 58.72
N PRO A 53 12.72 0.38 58.27
CA PRO A 53 12.63 1.83 58.16
C PRO A 53 11.72 2.39 59.25
N GLU A 54 12.12 3.58 59.68
CA GLU A 54 11.52 4.41 60.70
C GLU A 54 10.17 4.99 60.26
N ASP A 55 9.42 5.41 61.27
CA ASP A 55 8.14 6.08 61.20
C ASP A 55 8.09 7.18 60.12
N ALA A 56 7.23 6.97 59.13
CA ALA A 56 6.53 8.05 58.45
C ALA A 56 5.04 7.74 58.55
N SER A 57 4.41 8.32 59.57
CA SER A 57 2.97 8.38 59.75
C SER A 57 2.35 9.17 58.58
N ALA A 58 2.14 8.50 57.45
CA ALA A 58 1.19 8.94 56.46
C ALA A 58 -0.20 8.61 56.98
N SER A 59 -0.94 9.64 57.37
CA SER A 59 -2.38 9.54 57.59
C SER A 59 -3.03 8.93 56.36
N GLU A 60 -3.54 7.71 56.48
CA GLU A 60 -4.46 7.12 55.52
C GLU A 60 -5.77 7.93 55.55
N ASP A 61 -5.81 9.00 54.78
CA ASP A 61 -7.07 9.62 54.38
C ASP A 61 -7.68 8.73 53.28
N GLY A 62 -8.25 7.60 53.71
CA GLY A 62 -8.97 6.61 52.91
C GLY A 62 -10.32 7.11 52.38
N GLY A 63 -10.44 8.42 52.12
CA GLY A 63 -11.56 9.03 51.43
C GLY A 63 -11.47 8.77 49.93
N ASP A 64 -12.63 8.66 49.27
CA ASP A 64 -12.75 8.60 47.82
C ASP A 64 -11.88 9.70 47.15
N PRO A 65 -10.88 9.34 46.31
CA PRO A 65 -10.02 10.29 45.62
C PRO A 65 -10.80 11.35 44.84
N CYS A 66 -12.00 11.00 44.38
CA CYS A 66 -12.89 11.86 43.63
C CYS A 66 -13.65 12.89 44.47
N SER A 67 -13.61 12.77 45.80
CA SER A 67 -14.29 13.64 46.76
C SER A 67 -13.32 14.61 47.46
N ARG A 68 -12.03 14.58 47.12
CA ARG A 68 -11.00 15.43 47.73
C ARG A 68 -11.16 16.90 47.31
N PRO A 69 -11.23 17.85 48.27
CA PRO A 69 -11.33 19.28 47.98
C PRO A 69 -10.01 19.82 47.41
N GLY A 70 -10.08 20.49 46.25
CA GLY A 70 -8.94 21.10 45.55
C GLY A 70 -9.18 21.24 44.05
N VAL A 71 -8.38 22.06 43.36
CA VAL A 71 -8.40 22.13 41.89
C VAL A 71 -7.81 20.83 41.35
N GLN A 72 -8.65 19.99 40.75
CA GLN A 72 -8.21 18.74 40.13
C GLN A 72 -7.95 18.98 38.64
N THR A 73 -6.78 18.60 38.15
CA THR A 73 -6.41 18.69 36.73
C THR A 73 -6.35 17.31 36.11
N ILE A 74 -6.75 17.20 34.85
CA ILE A 74 -6.62 15.94 34.09
C ILE A 74 -5.15 15.70 33.79
N VAL A 75 -4.64 14.52 34.15
CA VAL A 75 -3.25 14.09 33.91
C VAL A 75 -3.15 12.94 32.90
N ALA A 76 -4.24 12.20 32.68
CA ALA A 76 -4.35 11.21 31.61
C ALA A 76 -5.79 11.15 31.09
N LEU A 77 -5.93 10.76 29.82
CA LEU A 77 -7.22 10.58 29.16
C LEU A 77 -7.20 9.24 28.42
N ALA A 78 -8.30 8.51 28.45
CA ALA A 78 -8.45 7.23 27.74
C ALA A 78 -9.82 7.18 27.07
N ALA A 79 -9.86 6.63 25.86
CA ALA A 79 -11.07 6.47 25.07
C ALA A 79 -11.37 4.98 24.87
N SER A 80 -12.63 4.60 25.10
CA SER A 80 -13.10 3.22 24.99
C SER A 80 -14.45 3.15 24.27
N PRO A 81 -14.64 2.18 23.34
CA PRO A 81 -13.66 1.19 22.91
C PRO A 81 -12.58 1.79 21.99
N ALA A 82 -11.38 1.18 21.96
CA ALA A 82 -10.28 1.63 21.10
C ALA A 82 -10.44 1.21 19.62
N LEU A 83 -11.29 0.22 19.36
CA LEU A 83 -11.67 -0.23 18.02
C LEU A 83 -13.20 -0.17 17.92
N VAL A 84 -13.68 0.56 16.91
CA VAL A 84 -15.09 0.81 16.70
C VAL A 84 -15.45 0.42 15.27
N LYS A 85 -16.42 -0.48 15.11
CA LYS A 85 -17.05 -0.78 13.82
C LYS A 85 -18.47 -0.25 13.83
N ILE A 86 -18.80 0.62 12.87
CA ILE A 86 -20.12 1.26 12.78
C ILE A 86 -20.72 0.96 11.41
N ALA A 87 -21.98 0.52 11.38
CA ALA A 87 -22.72 0.49 10.12
C ALA A 87 -22.94 1.92 9.61
N ARG A 88 -22.85 2.15 8.30
CA ARG A 88 -23.17 3.45 7.70
C ARG A 88 -24.56 3.92 8.13
N GLY A 89 -24.66 5.14 8.64
CA GLY A 89 -25.89 5.74 9.19
C GLY A 89 -26.18 5.36 10.65
N ALA A 90 -25.41 4.45 11.25
CA ALA A 90 -25.52 4.13 12.67
C ALA A 90 -24.62 5.03 13.53
N GLN A 91 -24.81 4.93 14.85
CA GLN A 91 -24.03 5.67 15.84
C GLN A 91 -23.66 4.76 17.00
N ILE A 92 -22.60 5.12 17.72
CA ILE A 92 -22.14 4.45 18.94
C ILE A 92 -21.67 5.48 19.95
N ASP A 93 -21.85 5.17 21.23
CA ASP A 93 -21.35 5.99 22.33
C ASP A 93 -19.87 5.66 22.59
N LEU A 94 -19.07 6.70 22.76
CA LEU A 94 -17.67 6.61 23.16
C LEU A 94 -17.55 7.03 24.62
N THR A 95 -16.91 6.20 25.44
CA THR A 95 -16.60 6.53 26.83
C THR A 95 -15.23 7.17 26.90
N LEU A 96 -15.15 8.36 27.50
CA LEU A 96 -13.88 9.05 27.76
C LEU A 96 -13.63 9.08 29.26
N LEU A 97 -12.59 8.41 29.72
CA LEU A 97 -12.17 8.35 31.11
C LEU A 97 -10.99 9.29 31.33
N ALA A 98 -11.14 10.25 32.25
CA ALA A 98 -10.06 11.12 32.69
C ALA A 98 -9.51 10.65 34.04
N THR A 99 -8.20 10.56 34.14
CA THR A 99 -7.48 10.44 35.41
C THR A 99 -7.08 11.82 35.88
N PHE A 100 -7.48 12.20 37.08
CA PHE A 100 -7.18 13.47 37.70
C PHE A 100 -5.91 13.39 38.56
N SER A 101 -5.27 14.54 38.82
CA SER A 101 -4.10 14.66 39.68
C SER A 101 -4.28 14.12 41.10
N SER A 102 -5.53 13.97 41.55
CA SER A 102 -5.93 13.35 42.83
C SER A 102 -5.86 11.82 42.83
N GLY A 103 -5.71 11.21 41.65
CA GLY A 103 -5.88 9.77 41.41
C GLY A 103 -7.32 9.35 41.08
N CYS A 104 -8.29 10.26 41.08
CA CYS A 104 -9.67 9.98 40.67
C CYS A 104 -9.75 9.62 39.18
N VAL A 105 -10.57 8.62 38.83
CA VAL A 105 -10.89 8.28 37.43
C VAL A 105 -12.39 8.44 37.22
N LYS A 106 -12.80 9.29 36.28
CA LYS A 106 -14.22 9.55 35.97
C LYS A 106 -14.45 9.73 34.48
N GLU A 107 -15.68 9.42 34.05
CA GLU A 107 -16.15 9.78 32.72
C GLU A 107 -16.22 11.30 32.57
N VAL A 108 -15.79 11.79 31.41
CA VAL A 108 -15.79 13.21 31.08
C VAL A 108 -16.37 13.46 29.70
N THR A 109 -17.13 14.54 29.57
CA THR A 109 -17.62 15.06 28.29
C THR A 109 -17.03 16.43 27.96
N SER A 110 -16.33 17.07 28.91
CA SER A 110 -15.69 18.37 28.76
C SER A 110 -14.29 18.26 28.15
N VAL A 111 -14.19 17.69 26.95
CA VAL A 111 -12.97 17.54 26.16
C VAL A 111 -13.25 17.81 24.68
N TYR A 112 -12.20 18.02 23.89
CA TYR A 112 -12.31 18.15 22.43
C TYR A 112 -12.06 16.79 21.79
N LEU A 113 -12.90 16.38 20.83
CA LEU A 113 -12.62 15.23 19.97
C LEU A 113 -12.35 15.70 18.55
N ALA A 114 -11.32 15.13 17.93
CA ALA A 114 -11.04 15.31 16.51
C ALA A 114 -11.18 13.98 15.78
N SER A 115 -11.72 14.01 14.56
CA SER A 115 -11.69 12.91 13.60
C SER A 115 -10.68 13.23 12.52
N SER A 116 -9.85 12.24 12.15
CA SER A 116 -8.93 12.37 11.01
C SER A 116 -9.66 12.49 9.66
N ASP A 117 -10.92 12.01 9.60
CA ASP A 117 -11.80 12.13 8.44
C ASP A 117 -13.26 12.32 8.92
N PRO A 118 -13.70 13.59 9.12
CA PRO A 118 -15.06 13.90 9.52
C PRO A 118 -16.13 13.51 8.50
N ALA A 119 -15.76 13.23 7.24
CA ALA A 119 -16.70 12.78 6.21
C ALA A 119 -16.99 11.27 6.34
N VAL A 120 -16.06 10.49 6.91
CA VAL A 120 -16.25 9.08 7.25
C VAL A 120 -16.92 8.94 8.62
N ALA A 121 -16.33 9.54 9.66
CA ALA A 121 -16.81 9.45 11.04
C ALA A 121 -16.91 10.82 11.68
N ALA A 122 -18.14 11.26 11.96
CA ALA A 122 -18.40 12.52 12.66
C ALA A 122 -18.59 12.28 14.15
N VAL A 123 -18.16 13.24 14.96
CA VAL A 123 -18.26 13.19 16.42
C VAL A 123 -19.16 14.31 16.91
N ASP A 124 -20.08 13.97 17.80
CA ASP A 124 -20.95 14.90 18.50
C ASP A 124 -20.70 14.78 20.01
N VAL A 125 -20.19 15.85 20.62
CA VAL A 125 -19.92 15.91 22.06
C VAL A 125 -21.00 16.75 22.71
N SER A 126 -21.84 16.10 23.52
CA SER A 126 -22.88 16.75 24.31
C SER A 126 -22.55 16.69 25.80
N ALA A 127 -23.30 17.42 26.62
CA ALA A 127 -23.17 17.32 28.08
C ALA A 127 -23.44 15.92 28.63
N LEU A 128 -24.15 15.06 27.88
CA LEU A 128 -24.63 13.75 28.32
C LEU A 128 -23.86 12.57 27.75
N ALA A 129 -23.28 12.71 26.56
CA ALA A 129 -22.60 11.63 25.85
C ALA A 129 -21.66 12.17 24.76
N VAL A 130 -20.67 11.36 24.42
CA VAL A 130 -19.83 11.51 23.22
C VAL A 130 -20.32 10.47 22.23
N VAL A 131 -20.87 10.92 21.11
CA VAL A 131 -21.47 10.05 20.10
C VAL A 131 -20.63 10.09 18.83
N VAL A 132 -20.29 8.93 18.29
CA VAL A 132 -19.65 8.78 16.99
C VAL A 132 -20.67 8.31 15.98
N ARG A 133 -20.80 9.02 14.86
CA ARG A 133 -21.73 8.72 13.75
C ARG A 133 -20.94 8.25 12.53
N GLY A 134 -21.29 7.09 11.98
CA GLY A 134 -20.72 6.61 10.71
C GLY A 134 -21.47 7.22 9.52
N LEU A 135 -20.80 8.02 8.70
CA LEU A 135 -21.42 8.78 7.60
C LEU A 135 -21.16 8.17 6.22
N ALA A 136 -19.94 7.71 5.96
CA ALA A 136 -19.51 7.12 4.69
C ALA A 136 -18.56 5.95 4.93
N ASN A 137 -18.49 5.03 3.97
CA ASN A 137 -17.59 3.87 4.06
C ASN A 137 -16.14 4.33 4.14
N GLY A 138 -15.36 3.76 5.05
CA GLY A 138 -13.96 4.10 5.21
C GLY A 138 -13.46 3.92 6.64
N SER A 139 -12.27 4.45 6.89
CA SER A 139 -11.63 4.41 8.20
C SER A 139 -11.25 5.81 8.66
N ALA A 140 -11.42 6.09 9.95
CA ALA A 140 -11.02 7.32 10.60
C ALA A 140 -10.36 7.01 11.94
N ILE A 141 -9.48 7.89 12.41
CA ILE A 141 -8.92 7.87 13.76
C ILE A 141 -9.55 9.01 14.54
N LEU A 142 -10.06 8.71 15.73
CA LEU A 142 -10.50 9.71 16.69
C LEU A 142 -9.47 9.86 17.81
N GLN A 143 -9.26 11.09 18.24
CA GLN A 143 -8.43 11.39 19.41
C GLN A 143 -9.07 12.49 20.24
N ALA A 144 -9.14 12.27 21.55
CA ALA A 144 -9.61 13.24 22.51
C ALA A 144 -8.45 14.09 23.04
N SER A 145 -8.68 15.37 23.31
CA SER A 145 -7.69 16.28 23.89
C SER A 145 -8.32 17.26 24.88
N THR A 146 -7.56 17.65 25.91
CA THR A 146 -8.03 18.61 26.90
C THR A 146 -8.05 20.06 26.39
N GLN A 147 -7.33 20.35 25.30
CA GLN A 147 -7.33 21.66 24.64
C GLN A 147 -7.71 21.53 23.17
N GLN A 148 -8.25 22.62 22.61
CA GLN A 148 -8.65 22.68 21.20
C GLN A 148 -7.44 22.47 20.28
N GLY A 149 -7.65 21.83 19.13
CA GLY A 149 -6.59 21.57 18.16
C GLY A 149 -5.65 20.42 18.53
N GLY A 150 -6.12 19.46 19.36
CA GLY A 150 -5.35 18.27 19.71
C GLY A 150 -4.21 18.52 20.70
N GLN A 151 -4.26 19.62 21.47
CA GLN A 151 -3.21 20.00 22.41
C GLN A 151 -3.56 19.57 23.85
N GLY A 152 -2.54 19.55 24.72
CA GLY A 152 -2.69 19.18 26.13
C GLY A 152 -2.55 17.68 26.38
N VAL A 153 -3.39 17.13 27.26
CA VAL A 153 -3.43 15.68 27.52
C VAL A 153 -4.32 15.04 26.47
N VAL A 154 -3.78 14.05 25.75
CA VAL A 154 -4.48 13.35 24.67
C VAL A 154 -4.83 11.92 25.07
N SER A 155 -5.88 11.36 24.48
CA SER A 155 -6.24 9.95 24.64
C SER A 155 -5.39 9.03 23.75
N ASN A 156 -5.53 7.73 23.95
CA ASN A 156 -5.25 6.75 22.89
C ASN A 156 -6.07 7.06 21.63
N ASP A 157 -5.56 6.60 20.49
CA ASP A 157 -6.29 6.59 19.24
C ASP A 157 -7.45 5.61 19.32
N VAL A 158 -8.59 6.01 18.75
CA VAL A 158 -9.74 5.14 18.51
C VAL A 158 -9.84 4.93 17.02
N ALA A 159 -9.60 3.71 16.55
CA ALA A 159 -9.79 3.37 15.14
C ALA A 159 -11.28 3.09 14.89
N VAL A 160 -11.86 3.89 14.00
CA VAL A 160 -13.26 3.76 13.58
C VAL A 160 -13.27 3.25 12.14
N THR A 161 -13.96 2.14 11.91
CA THR A 161 -14.29 1.66 10.56
C THR A 161 -15.78 1.79 10.36
N VAL A 162 -16.17 2.47 9.29
CA VAL A 162 -17.57 2.62 8.88
C VAL A 162 -17.77 1.74 7.65
N GLU A 163 -18.72 0.82 7.75
CA GLU A 163 -19.01 -0.16 6.70
C GLU A 163 -20.50 -0.07 6.34
N ASP A 164 -20.84 -0.12 5.05
CA ASP A 164 -22.23 -0.28 4.64
C ASP A 164 -22.61 -1.76 4.81
N PRO A 165 -23.61 -2.09 5.65
CA PRO A 165 -23.99 -3.48 5.93
C PRO A 165 -24.55 -4.22 4.71
N THR A 166 -24.84 -3.50 3.61
CA THR A 166 -25.26 -4.08 2.33
C THR A 166 -24.09 -4.34 1.38
N THR A 167 -22.88 -3.84 1.70
CA THR A 167 -21.68 -4.14 0.95
C THR A 167 -21.20 -5.54 1.35
N PRO A 168 -21.09 -6.50 0.41
CA PRO A 168 -20.52 -7.81 0.70
C PRO A 168 -19.14 -7.64 1.36
N PRO A 169 -18.75 -8.50 2.30
CA PRO A 169 -17.39 -8.47 2.81
C PRO A 169 -16.40 -8.61 1.64
N PRO A 170 -15.25 -7.93 1.69
CA PRO A 170 -14.27 -8.03 0.62
C PRO A 170 -13.93 -9.50 0.38
N THR A 171 -14.12 -9.95 -0.86
CA THR A 171 -13.75 -11.32 -1.26
C THR A 171 -12.24 -11.44 -1.25
N GLU A 172 -11.72 -12.56 -0.72
CA GLU A 172 -10.30 -12.89 -0.80
C GLU A 172 -9.80 -12.73 -2.24
N THR A 173 -8.80 -11.88 -2.45
CA THR A 173 -8.15 -11.73 -3.76
C THR A 173 -7.23 -12.91 -4.00
N ARG A 174 -7.54 -13.69 -5.03
CA ARG A 174 -6.71 -14.80 -5.53
C ARG A 174 -6.29 -14.40 -6.94
N ALA A 175 -5.12 -13.76 -7.01
CA ALA A 175 -4.62 -13.15 -8.24
C ALA A 175 -3.54 -13.99 -8.94
N LEU A 176 -3.54 -13.97 -10.27
CA LEU A 176 -2.48 -14.55 -11.11
C LEU A 176 -1.83 -13.47 -11.97
N TRP A 177 -0.49 -13.35 -11.92
CA TRP A 177 0.27 -12.57 -12.88
C TRP A 177 0.37 -13.29 -14.22
N ILE A 178 0.01 -12.59 -15.29
CA ILE A 178 0.22 -13.01 -16.68
C ILE A 178 1.25 -12.05 -17.27
N THR A 179 2.50 -12.51 -17.36
CA THR A 179 3.58 -11.70 -17.93
C THR A 179 3.46 -11.63 -19.45
N ARG A 180 4.05 -10.60 -20.06
CA ARG A 180 4.04 -10.41 -21.52
C ARG A 180 4.77 -11.52 -22.30
N PHE A 181 5.51 -12.37 -21.60
CA PHE A 181 6.22 -13.53 -22.18
C PHE A 181 5.40 -14.83 -22.11
N ALA A 182 4.22 -14.80 -21.50
CA ALA A 182 3.39 -15.99 -21.27
C ALA A 182 2.55 -16.41 -22.49
N TYR A 183 2.53 -15.60 -23.54
CA TYR A 183 1.76 -15.85 -24.77
C TYR A 183 2.58 -15.53 -26.01
N ARG A 184 2.26 -16.18 -27.12
CA ARG A 184 2.93 -15.96 -28.41
C ARG A 184 2.54 -14.64 -29.05
N GLU A 185 3.42 -14.15 -29.91
CA GLU A 185 3.30 -12.81 -30.48
C GLU A 185 2.24 -12.71 -31.60
N ASP A 186 1.97 -13.84 -32.27
CA ASP A 186 0.97 -13.96 -33.34
C ASP A 186 -0.46 -13.73 -32.80
N PRO A 187 -1.32 -12.97 -33.49
CA PRO A 187 -2.70 -12.71 -33.08
C PRO A 187 -3.54 -13.94 -32.73
N THR A 188 -3.42 -15.03 -33.50
CA THR A 188 -4.29 -16.20 -33.35
C THR A 188 -3.84 -17.04 -32.16
N ASP A 189 -2.55 -17.37 -32.14
CA ASP A 189 -1.93 -18.18 -31.11
C ASP A 189 -1.86 -17.44 -29.77
N GLY A 190 -1.48 -16.16 -29.79
CA GLY A 190 -1.42 -15.32 -28.58
C GLY A 190 -2.78 -15.13 -27.93
N ALA A 191 -3.83 -14.89 -28.72
CA ALA A 191 -5.18 -14.82 -28.18
C ALA A 191 -5.64 -16.17 -27.61
N ALA A 192 -5.29 -17.29 -28.24
CA ALA A 192 -5.58 -18.62 -27.71
C ALA A 192 -4.82 -18.90 -26.40
N ASP A 193 -3.56 -18.49 -26.32
CA ASP A 193 -2.73 -18.63 -25.11
C ASP A 193 -3.31 -17.85 -23.93
N ILE A 194 -3.67 -16.57 -24.14
CA ILE A 194 -4.31 -15.73 -23.11
C ILE A 194 -5.59 -16.40 -22.61
N ARG A 195 -6.50 -16.82 -23.51
CA ARG A 195 -7.74 -17.51 -23.10
C ARG A 195 -7.47 -18.80 -22.34
N GLY A 196 -6.52 -19.60 -22.81
CA GLY A 196 -6.15 -20.85 -22.14
C GLY A 196 -5.54 -20.64 -20.75
N ILE A 197 -4.79 -19.56 -20.54
CA ILE A 197 -4.30 -19.15 -19.21
C ILE A 197 -5.47 -18.77 -18.31
N ILE A 198 -6.41 -17.97 -18.81
CA ILE A 198 -7.61 -17.53 -18.09
C ILE A 198 -8.47 -18.74 -17.68
N ASP A 199 -8.68 -19.70 -18.57
CA ASP A 199 -9.44 -20.93 -18.28
C ASP A 199 -8.79 -21.73 -17.14
N ARG A 200 -7.47 -21.89 -17.18
CA ARG A 200 -6.72 -22.58 -16.11
C ARG A 200 -6.76 -21.81 -14.79
N ALA A 201 -6.65 -20.48 -14.83
CA ALA A 201 -6.77 -19.63 -13.66
C ALA A 201 -8.16 -19.79 -13.02
N LYS A 202 -9.22 -19.77 -13.83
CA LYS A 202 -10.59 -19.99 -13.35
C LYS A 202 -10.78 -21.37 -12.74
N ALA A 203 -10.27 -22.42 -13.40
CA ALA A 203 -10.32 -23.79 -12.90
C ALA A 203 -9.55 -23.98 -11.58
N ALA A 204 -8.48 -23.21 -11.38
CA ALA A 204 -7.72 -23.15 -10.13
C ALA A 204 -8.30 -22.15 -9.11
N HIS A 205 -9.51 -21.63 -9.34
CA HIS A 205 -10.24 -20.71 -8.46
C HIS A 205 -9.60 -19.32 -8.26
N PHE A 206 -8.73 -18.87 -9.15
CA PHE A 206 -8.36 -17.45 -9.19
C PHE A 206 -9.59 -16.59 -9.55
N ASN A 207 -9.63 -15.36 -9.03
CA ASN A 207 -10.71 -14.40 -9.29
C ASN A 207 -10.21 -13.05 -9.85
N THR A 208 -8.90 -12.81 -9.83
CA THR A 208 -8.28 -11.59 -10.34
C THR A 208 -7.08 -11.95 -11.23
N LEU A 209 -6.87 -11.20 -12.30
CA LEU A 209 -5.75 -11.38 -13.21
C LEU A 209 -4.96 -10.07 -13.31
N PHE A 210 -3.64 -10.17 -13.29
CA PHE A 210 -2.73 -9.06 -13.51
C PHE A 210 -2.03 -9.27 -14.86
N LEU A 211 -2.64 -8.74 -15.92
CA LEU A 211 -2.12 -8.89 -17.28
C LEU A 211 -1.11 -7.78 -17.57
N GLN A 212 0.14 -8.15 -17.83
CA GLN A 212 1.19 -7.19 -18.11
C GLN A 212 0.94 -6.50 -19.45
N VAL A 213 0.66 -5.20 -19.42
CA VAL A 213 0.37 -4.39 -20.60
C VAL A 213 1.43 -3.33 -20.91
N ARG A 214 2.38 -3.14 -19.99
CA ARG A 214 3.55 -2.28 -20.16
C ARG A 214 4.80 -2.94 -19.60
N GLY A 215 5.82 -3.11 -20.43
CA GLY A 215 7.06 -3.81 -20.08
C GLY A 215 8.24 -2.88 -19.80
N ALA A 216 8.77 -2.25 -20.84
CA ALA A 216 9.90 -1.34 -20.79
C ALA A 216 9.65 -0.17 -21.77
N GLY A 217 8.65 0.65 -21.44
CA GLY A 217 8.22 1.78 -22.28
C GLY A 217 7.48 1.39 -23.57
N ASP A 218 6.87 0.21 -23.58
CA ASP A 218 6.12 -0.37 -24.71
C ASP A 218 4.69 -0.74 -24.31
N ALA A 219 3.73 -0.55 -25.22
CA ALA A 219 2.31 -0.79 -24.98
C ALA A 219 1.81 -2.09 -25.63
N TYR A 220 1.27 -3.02 -24.84
CA TYR A 220 0.56 -4.24 -25.29
C TYR A 220 -0.95 -4.02 -25.41
N TYR A 221 -1.30 -2.82 -25.87
CA TYR A 221 -2.65 -2.31 -26.10
C TYR A 221 -2.54 -1.17 -27.11
N GLN A 222 -3.67 -0.67 -27.63
CA GLN A 222 -3.65 0.52 -28.48
C GLN A 222 -3.38 1.76 -27.63
N SER A 223 -2.21 2.37 -27.79
CA SER A 223 -1.82 3.62 -27.13
C SER A 223 -1.35 4.66 -28.15
N THR A 224 -1.54 5.94 -27.81
CA THR A 224 -0.91 7.07 -28.52
C THR A 224 0.25 7.69 -27.76
N LEU A 225 0.57 7.20 -26.56
CA LEU A 225 1.60 7.75 -25.67
C LEU A 225 2.89 6.94 -25.68
N GLU A 226 2.79 5.62 -25.79
CA GLU A 226 3.93 4.70 -25.86
C GLU A 226 3.92 3.89 -27.17
N PRO A 227 5.09 3.57 -27.73
CA PRO A 227 5.17 2.74 -28.93
C PRO A 227 4.56 1.36 -28.68
N SER A 228 3.92 0.81 -29.71
CA SER A 228 3.42 -0.56 -29.64
C SER A 228 4.57 -1.56 -29.45
N TRP A 229 4.31 -2.64 -28.72
CA TRP A 229 5.24 -3.76 -28.57
C TRP A 229 5.57 -4.51 -29.88
N GLY A 230 4.75 -4.34 -30.93
CA GLY A 230 5.09 -4.77 -32.28
C GLY A 230 4.73 -6.20 -32.69
N GLY A 231 4.44 -7.11 -31.77
CA GLY A 231 4.04 -8.47 -32.15
C GLY A 231 5.11 -9.23 -32.95
N GLY A 232 6.39 -9.07 -32.57
CA GLY A 232 7.52 -9.67 -33.28
C GLY A 232 7.96 -8.93 -34.55
N LYS A 233 7.21 -7.90 -35.00
CA LYS A 233 7.56 -7.08 -36.16
C LYS A 233 8.57 -5.97 -35.85
N GLY A 234 8.74 -5.66 -34.57
CA GLY A 234 9.61 -4.60 -34.07
C GLY A 234 8.83 -3.53 -33.29
N LEU A 235 9.50 -2.87 -32.35
CA LEU A 235 8.90 -1.81 -31.53
C LEU A 235 8.30 -0.71 -32.42
N GLY A 236 7.10 -0.25 -32.09
CA GLY A 236 6.35 0.79 -32.81
C GLY A 236 5.53 0.27 -33.99
N GLU A 237 5.72 -0.98 -34.43
CA GLU A 237 4.93 -1.58 -35.49
C GLU A 237 3.55 -2.02 -34.99
N ASP A 238 2.57 -2.10 -35.90
CA ASP A 238 1.24 -2.62 -35.55
C ASP A 238 1.28 -4.15 -35.39
N PRO A 239 1.05 -4.71 -34.18
CA PRO A 239 0.99 -6.15 -33.97
C PRO A 239 -0.17 -6.81 -34.72
N GLY A 240 -1.20 -6.05 -35.12
CA GLY A 240 -2.43 -6.54 -35.74
C GLY A 240 -3.47 -7.06 -34.75
N TRP A 241 -3.21 -6.91 -33.45
CA TRP A 241 -4.12 -7.30 -32.37
C TRP A 241 -3.82 -6.58 -31.06
N ASP A 242 -4.70 -6.75 -30.07
CA ASP A 242 -4.69 -6.03 -28.81
C ASP A 242 -4.80 -7.02 -27.64
N PRO A 243 -3.66 -7.39 -27.03
CA PRO A 243 -3.63 -8.34 -25.91
C PRO A 243 -4.50 -7.94 -24.72
N LEU A 244 -4.49 -6.65 -24.33
CA LEU A 244 -5.31 -6.15 -23.22
C LEU A 244 -6.80 -6.37 -23.49
N ARG A 245 -7.27 -6.00 -24.69
CA ARG A 245 -8.68 -6.19 -25.06
C ARG A 245 -9.10 -7.66 -25.06
N VAL A 246 -8.26 -8.54 -25.62
CA VAL A 246 -8.52 -9.99 -25.60
C VAL A 246 -8.62 -10.52 -24.16
N GLY A 247 -7.69 -10.09 -23.30
CA GLY A 247 -7.68 -10.46 -21.89
C GLY A 247 -8.94 -10.01 -21.16
N LEU A 248 -9.32 -8.73 -21.33
CA LEU A 248 -10.49 -8.13 -20.66
C LEU A 248 -11.79 -8.81 -21.07
N GLU A 249 -12.05 -8.89 -22.37
CA GLU A 249 -13.29 -9.46 -22.90
C GLU A 249 -13.50 -10.89 -22.39
N TYR A 250 -12.43 -11.70 -22.37
CA TYR A 250 -12.53 -13.09 -21.94
C TYR A 250 -12.54 -13.24 -20.41
N ALA A 251 -11.74 -12.47 -19.66
CA ALA A 251 -11.73 -12.51 -18.20
C ALA A 251 -13.11 -12.14 -17.63
N HIS A 252 -13.74 -11.09 -18.17
CA HIS A 252 -15.07 -10.66 -17.76
C HIS A 252 -16.16 -11.68 -18.11
N GLN A 253 -16.07 -12.34 -19.27
CA GLN A 253 -16.96 -13.47 -19.61
C GLN A 253 -16.84 -14.63 -18.61
N GLN A 254 -15.66 -14.84 -18.03
CA GLN A 254 -15.43 -15.84 -16.98
C GLN A 254 -15.76 -15.32 -15.56
N GLY A 255 -16.26 -14.09 -15.43
CA GLY A 255 -16.56 -13.45 -14.15
C GLY A 255 -15.31 -13.29 -13.27
N MET A 256 -14.17 -12.94 -13.87
CA MET A 256 -12.92 -12.60 -13.18
C MET A 256 -12.57 -11.15 -13.45
N GLN A 257 -11.96 -10.50 -12.46
CA GLN A 257 -11.41 -9.17 -12.61
C GLN A 257 -10.09 -9.22 -13.39
N LEU A 258 -9.79 -8.16 -14.15
CA LEU A 258 -8.51 -7.96 -14.80
C LEU A 258 -7.98 -6.57 -14.51
N HIS A 259 -6.82 -6.51 -13.88
CA HIS A 259 -6.08 -5.27 -13.67
C HIS A 259 -4.97 -5.18 -14.72
N ALA A 260 -4.83 -4.00 -15.32
CA ALA A 260 -3.70 -3.73 -16.20
C ALA A 260 -2.42 -3.62 -15.36
N TYR A 261 -1.48 -4.53 -15.60
CA TYR A 261 -0.21 -4.59 -14.91
C TYR A 261 0.86 -3.81 -15.71
N LEU A 262 1.44 -2.80 -15.07
CA LEU A 262 2.51 -1.97 -15.61
C LEU A 262 3.79 -2.18 -14.80
N ASN A 263 4.90 -2.45 -15.47
CA ASN A 263 6.20 -2.12 -14.90
C ASN A 263 6.34 -0.61 -14.87
N ALA A 264 6.47 0.00 -13.70
CA ALA A 264 6.39 1.45 -13.55
C ALA A 264 7.70 2.17 -13.88
N MET A 265 8.84 1.72 -13.36
CA MET A 265 10.13 2.40 -13.55
C MET A 265 11.06 1.70 -14.55
N SER A 266 10.65 0.57 -15.14
CA SER A 266 11.41 -0.06 -16.23
C SER A 266 11.31 0.79 -17.49
N GLY A 267 12.46 1.22 -18.01
CA GLY A 267 12.55 2.11 -19.17
C GLY A 267 13.00 1.45 -20.44
N TRP A 268 14.04 0.60 -20.42
CA TRP A 268 14.48 -0.10 -21.63
C TRP A 268 15.14 -1.43 -21.28
N THR A 269 14.98 -2.45 -22.12
CA THR A 269 15.65 -3.74 -21.91
C THR A 269 17.11 -3.64 -22.34
N LYS A 270 18.07 -3.87 -21.44
CA LYS A 270 19.50 -3.66 -21.74
C LYS A 270 20.03 -4.55 -22.87
N SER A 271 19.54 -5.78 -22.96
CA SER A 271 19.91 -6.71 -24.02
C SER A 271 19.31 -6.38 -25.40
N ALA A 272 18.36 -5.43 -25.47
CA ALA A 272 17.67 -5.07 -26.72
C ALA A 272 18.47 -4.08 -27.60
N GLY A 273 19.66 -3.65 -27.16
CA GLY A 273 20.50 -2.72 -27.92
C GLY A 273 19.98 -1.28 -27.89
N ALA A 274 20.20 -0.53 -28.97
CA ALA A 274 19.76 0.86 -29.06
C ALA A 274 18.23 0.97 -29.25
N ILE A 275 17.62 1.97 -28.62
CA ILE A 275 16.18 2.24 -28.74
C ILE A 275 15.87 2.64 -30.20
N PRO A 276 15.01 1.90 -30.92
CA PRO A 276 14.66 2.22 -32.32
C PRO A 276 13.92 3.55 -32.46
N ASP A 277 13.87 4.06 -33.69
CA ASP A 277 12.99 5.19 -34.02
C ASP A 277 11.56 4.69 -34.18
N THR A 278 10.63 5.28 -33.43
CA THR A 278 9.25 4.79 -33.31
C THR A 278 8.27 5.96 -33.32
N THR A 279 7.00 5.67 -33.62
CA THR A 279 5.91 6.64 -33.53
C THR A 279 4.77 6.03 -32.70
N PRO A 280 4.39 6.62 -31.55
CA PRO A 280 5.09 7.73 -30.87
C PRO A 280 6.52 7.34 -30.46
N PRO A 281 7.43 8.31 -30.25
CA PRO A 281 8.79 8.01 -29.83
C PRO A 281 8.78 7.37 -28.43
N HIS A 282 9.59 6.33 -28.26
CA HIS A 282 9.85 5.74 -26.94
C HIS A 282 10.32 6.81 -25.92
N VAL A 283 9.86 6.73 -24.66
CA VAL A 283 10.09 7.74 -23.62
C VAL A 283 11.57 8.12 -23.44
N LEU A 284 12.48 7.15 -23.33
CA LEU A 284 13.92 7.41 -23.18
C LEU A 284 14.61 7.90 -24.46
N ARG A 285 13.94 7.82 -25.62
CA ARG A 285 14.44 8.41 -26.87
C ARG A 285 14.01 9.87 -26.98
N ALA A 286 12.77 10.18 -26.60
CA ALA A 286 12.27 11.55 -26.53
C ALA A 286 12.94 12.35 -25.39
N HIS A 287 13.22 11.67 -24.27
CA HIS A 287 13.69 12.26 -23.03
C HIS A 287 14.85 11.44 -22.42
N PRO A 288 16.04 11.45 -23.05
CA PRO A 288 17.20 10.70 -22.55
C PRO A 288 17.66 11.16 -21.15
N GLU A 289 17.33 12.39 -20.75
CA GLU A 289 17.57 12.94 -19.42
C GLU A 289 16.81 12.22 -18.29
N LEU A 290 15.76 11.46 -18.61
CA LEU A 290 14.99 10.66 -17.64
C LEU A 290 15.66 9.33 -17.30
N THR A 291 16.79 9.01 -17.93
CA THR A 291 17.53 7.77 -17.63
C THR A 291 17.99 7.76 -16.17
N CYS A 292 17.60 6.75 -15.40
CA CYS A 292 18.01 6.58 -14.02
C CYS A 292 19.48 6.14 -13.95
N ARG A 293 20.35 7.06 -13.52
CA ARG A 293 21.79 6.84 -13.31
C ARG A 293 22.19 7.13 -11.88
N ASP A 294 23.34 6.60 -11.46
CA ASP A 294 23.98 6.98 -10.20
C ASP A 294 24.56 8.40 -10.29
N SER A 295 25.09 8.87 -9.16
CA SER A 295 25.72 10.19 -9.03
C SER A 295 26.97 10.38 -9.91
N ALA A 296 27.56 9.29 -10.42
CA ALA A 296 28.68 9.31 -11.37
C ALA A 296 28.23 9.22 -12.84
N GLY A 297 26.94 9.12 -13.11
CA GLY A 297 26.38 9.01 -14.45
C GLY A 297 26.42 7.59 -15.02
N SER A 298 26.51 6.56 -14.18
CA SER A 298 26.46 5.15 -14.60
C SER A 298 25.05 4.59 -14.47
N ASP A 299 24.66 3.74 -15.43
CA ASP A 299 23.41 2.99 -15.32
C ASP A 299 23.50 1.95 -14.19
N SER A 300 22.36 1.55 -13.63
CA SER A 300 22.33 0.56 -12.55
C SER A 300 22.99 -0.76 -12.91
N ALA A 301 23.55 -1.45 -11.92
CA ALA A 301 24.08 -2.80 -12.12
C ALA A 301 23.00 -3.87 -12.39
N ASP A 302 21.71 -3.52 -12.30
CA ASP A 302 20.61 -4.39 -12.74
C ASP A 302 20.86 -4.77 -14.21
N GLY A 303 21.04 -6.07 -14.49
CA GLY A 303 21.35 -6.57 -15.82
C GLY A 303 20.16 -6.54 -16.78
N GLU A 304 18.93 -6.37 -16.26
CA GLU A 304 17.71 -6.55 -17.04
C GLU A 304 17.27 -5.24 -17.71
N TYR A 305 17.13 -4.15 -16.93
CA TYR A 305 16.56 -2.89 -17.41
C TYR A 305 17.45 -1.67 -17.17
N ILE A 306 17.39 -0.74 -18.11
CA ILE A 306 17.60 0.68 -17.86
C ILE A 306 16.35 1.20 -17.16
N TYR A 307 16.51 1.86 -16.03
CA TYR A 307 15.39 2.42 -15.26
C TYR A 307 15.11 3.87 -15.70
N LEU A 308 13.89 4.31 -15.46
CA LEU A 308 13.46 5.70 -15.53
C LEU A 308 13.57 6.32 -14.14
N ALA A 309 14.02 7.57 -14.07
CA ALA A 309 14.01 8.33 -12.84
C ALA A 309 12.57 8.78 -12.53
N ALA A 310 12.21 8.86 -11.23
CA ALA A 310 10.91 9.37 -10.77
C ALA A 310 10.80 10.90 -10.90
N ASP A 311 11.34 11.44 -11.99
CA ASP A 311 11.34 12.83 -12.40
C ASP A 311 9.90 13.33 -12.58
N PRO A 312 9.57 14.58 -12.21
CA PRO A 312 8.24 15.14 -12.42
C PRO A 312 7.70 15.00 -13.86
N ALA A 313 8.55 15.09 -14.89
CA ALA A 313 8.13 14.91 -16.28
C ALA A 313 7.75 13.44 -16.56
N TYR A 314 8.55 12.48 -16.08
CA TYR A 314 8.22 11.06 -16.23
C TYR A 314 6.99 10.67 -15.43
N ARG A 315 6.86 11.20 -14.21
CA ARG A 315 5.69 11.00 -13.34
C ARG A 315 4.41 11.40 -14.04
N ALA A 316 4.38 12.58 -14.67
CA ALA A 316 3.24 13.03 -15.45
C ALA A 316 2.96 12.09 -16.62
N HIS A 317 3.99 11.71 -17.38
CA HIS A 317 3.85 10.76 -18.49
C HIS A 317 3.27 9.41 -18.05
N LEU A 318 3.78 8.80 -16.97
CA LEU A 318 3.28 7.52 -16.47
C LEU A 318 1.83 7.63 -15.95
N ALA A 319 1.49 8.75 -15.31
CA ALA A 319 0.11 9.03 -14.90
C ALA A 319 -0.83 9.19 -16.11
N ASP A 320 -0.37 9.83 -17.18
CA ASP A 320 -1.12 9.95 -18.44
C ASP A 320 -1.26 8.59 -19.16
N VAL A 321 -0.23 7.73 -19.10
CA VAL A 321 -0.30 6.33 -19.59
C VAL A 321 -1.35 5.53 -18.82
N VAL A 322 -1.41 5.68 -17.50
CA VAL A 322 -2.48 5.04 -16.71
C VAL A 322 -3.85 5.62 -17.10
N GLU A 323 -3.96 6.93 -17.26
CA GLU A 323 -5.20 7.59 -17.69
C GLU A 323 -5.66 7.09 -19.07
N ASP A 324 -4.74 6.89 -20.02
CA ASP A 324 -5.00 6.32 -21.34
C ASP A 324 -5.64 4.92 -21.24
N VAL A 325 -5.06 4.05 -20.41
CA VAL A 325 -5.60 2.70 -20.16
C VAL A 325 -7.00 2.75 -19.56
N ILE A 326 -7.20 3.47 -18.46
CA ILE A 326 -8.51 3.50 -17.76
C ILE A 326 -9.59 4.31 -18.52
N THR A 327 -9.18 5.10 -19.50
CA THR A 327 -10.11 5.84 -20.36
C THR A 327 -10.65 4.96 -21.47
N HIS A 328 -9.79 4.13 -22.08
CA HIS A 328 -10.12 3.35 -23.27
C HIS A 328 -10.51 1.89 -22.96
N TYR A 329 -10.16 1.39 -21.78
CA TYR A 329 -10.38 -0.01 -21.40
C TYR A 329 -11.12 -0.08 -20.06
N ALA A 330 -12.12 -0.97 -20.00
CA ALA A 330 -12.88 -1.25 -18.78
C ALA A 330 -12.10 -2.18 -17.83
N VAL A 331 -10.89 -1.78 -17.43
CA VAL A 331 -10.10 -2.53 -16.44
C VAL A 331 -10.74 -2.43 -15.06
N ASP A 332 -10.55 -3.45 -14.22
CA ASP A 332 -11.01 -3.42 -12.82
C ASP A 332 -10.01 -2.70 -11.90
N GLY A 333 -8.79 -2.48 -12.39
CA GLY A 333 -7.76 -1.78 -11.66
C GLY A 333 -6.43 -1.67 -12.39
N ILE A 334 -5.46 -1.07 -11.71
CA ILE A 334 -4.07 -0.95 -12.13
C ILE A 334 -3.20 -1.69 -11.11
N HIS A 335 -2.24 -2.45 -11.62
CA HIS A 335 -1.24 -3.13 -10.81
C HIS A 335 0.17 -2.65 -11.20
N LEU A 336 0.92 -2.13 -10.23
CA LEU A 336 2.27 -1.64 -10.45
C LEU A 336 3.30 -2.66 -9.98
N ASP A 337 4.22 -3.05 -10.84
CA ASP A 337 5.49 -3.67 -10.44
C ASP A 337 6.63 -2.70 -10.75
N ARG A 338 7.82 -2.97 -10.21
CA ARG A 338 9.03 -2.19 -10.46
C ARG A 338 8.81 -0.69 -10.17
N ILE A 339 7.90 -0.34 -9.25
CA ILE A 339 7.70 1.03 -8.75
C ILE A 339 8.73 1.35 -7.66
N ARG A 340 10.00 1.37 -8.07
CA ARG A 340 11.16 1.47 -7.18
C ARG A 340 12.38 2.05 -7.90
N THR A 341 13.37 2.49 -7.12
CA THR A 341 14.72 2.73 -7.63
C THR A 341 15.53 1.42 -7.63
N PRO A 342 16.57 1.30 -8.48
CA PRO A 342 17.42 0.11 -8.50
C PRO A 342 18.42 0.06 -7.31
N GLY A 343 18.52 1.14 -6.54
CA GLY A 343 19.36 1.22 -5.33
C GLY A 343 19.26 2.59 -4.65
N PRO A 344 20.00 2.79 -3.55
CA PRO A 344 19.87 3.98 -2.69
C PRO A 344 20.54 5.25 -3.23
N ASP A 345 21.48 5.15 -4.17
CA ASP A 345 22.19 6.29 -4.82
C ASP A 345 22.03 6.24 -6.34
N TYR A 346 20.78 6.06 -6.79
CA TYR A 346 20.42 5.97 -8.20
C TYR A 346 19.27 6.92 -8.53
N CYS A 347 19.04 7.08 -9.82
CA CYS A 347 17.98 7.88 -10.42
C CYS A 347 18.19 9.38 -10.30
N HIS A 348 19.45 9.81 -10.45
CA HIS A 348 19.78 11.21 -10.68
C HIS A 348 19.28 11.66 -12.05
N SER A 349 18.56 12.78 -12.07
CA SER A 349 18.19 13.55 -13.26
C SER A 349 18.41 15.03 -12.98
N PRO A 350 18.55 15.91 -13.99
CA PRO A 350 18.71 17.34 -13.77
C PRO A 350 17.62 17.96 -12.90
N ALA A 351 16.35 17.54 -13.04
CA ALA A 351 15.25 18.09 -12.25
C ALA A 351 15.26 17.55 -10.82
N LEU A 352 15.56 16.26 -10.64
CA LEU A 352 15.65 15.65 -9.31
C LEU A 352 16.84 16.17 -8.51
N ASP A 353 18.00 16.38 -9.15
CA ASP A 353 19.17 16.97 -8.52
C ASP A 353 18.89 18.41 -8.05
N LEU A 354 18.20 19.21 -8.88
CA LEU A 354 17.81 20.57 -8.52
C LEU A 354 16.82 20.57 -7.34
N ALA A 355 15.82 19.68 -7.35
CA ALA A 355 14.86 19.56 -6.25
C ALA A 355 15.55 19.10 -4.96
N PHE A 356 16.47 18.15 -5.04
CA PHE A 356 17.24 17.68 -3.89
C PHE A 356 18.12 18.77 -3.28
N GLN A 357 18.75 19.63 -4.10
CA GLN A 357 19.53 20.78 -3.61
C GLN A 357 18.70 21.75 -2.77
N GLN A 358 17.39 21.86 -3.03
CA GLN A 358 16.49 22.74 -2.30
C GLN A 358 15.95 22.08 -1.02
N GLU A 359 15.68 20.78 -1.06
CA GLU A 359 15.07 20.05 0.05
C GLU A 359 16.09 19.55 1.08
N GLY A 360 17.26 19.11 0.61
CA GLY A 360 18.30 18.50 1.43
C GLY A 360 17.94 17.12 2.00
N GLY A 361 18.72 16.67 2.98
CA GLY A 361 18.56 15.35 3.60
C GLY A 361 19.36 14.25 2.88
N SER A 362 18.90 13.00 2.99
CA SER A 362 19.53 11.87 2.30
C SER A 362 18.91 11.66 0.91
N TRP A 363 19.74 11.32 -0.09
CA TRP A 363 19.24 11.02 -1.44
C TRP A 363 18.26 9.85 -1.44
N ALA A 364 18.49 8.85 -0.58
CA ALA A 364 17.61 7.70 -0.45
C ALA A 364 16.21 8.08 0.07
N ASP A 365 16.11 8.92 1.10
CA ASP A 365 14.82 9.41 1.61
C ASP A 365 14.11 10.30 0.57
N PHE A 366 14.88 11.16 -0.10
CA PHE A 366 14.38 12.01 -1.17
C PHE A 366 13.80 11.16 -2.31
N SER A 367 14.54 10.17 -2.80
CA SER A 367 14.12 9.29 -3.88
C SER A 367 12.87 8.47 -3.53
N ARG A 368 12.75 8.00 -2.28
CA ARG A 368 11.51 7.36 -1.80
C ARG A 368 10.31 8.29 -1.93
N ARG A 369 10.43 9.56 -1.52
CA ARG A 369 9.36 10.54 -1.67
C ARG A 369 8.99 10.78 -3.14
N GLN A 370 9.96 10.72 -4.06
CA GLN A 370 9.65 10.86 -5.50
C GLN A 370 8.88 9.66 -6.05
N ILE A 371 9.13 8.45 -5.55
CA ILE A 371 8.32 7.27 -5.84
C ILE A 371 6.91 7.42 -5.25
N ASP A 372 6.79 7.87 -4.00
CA ASP A 372 5.50 8.13 -3.36
C ASP A 372 4.65 9.14 -4.15
N GLU A 373 5.26 10.26 -4.58
CA GLU A 373 4.58 11.24 -5.42
C GLU A 373 4.20 10.67 -6.79
N THR A 374 4.93 9.68 -7.30
CA THR A 374 4.57 8.99 -8.54
C THR A 374 3.35 8.10 -8.36
N VAL A 375 3.30 7.31 -7.29
CA VAL A 375 2.11 6.51 -6.94
C VAL A 375 0.90 7.42 -6.69
N LYS A 376 1.11 8.54 -6.00
CA LYS A 376 0.06 9.53 -5.72
C LYS A 376 -0.49 10.16 -7.00
N ALA A 377 0.37 10.57 -7.94
CA ALA A 377 -0.08 11.13 -9.22
C ALA A 377 -0.96 10.13 -10.00
N ILE A 378 -0.55 8.86 -10.05
CA ILE A 378 -1.35 7.78 -10.66
C ILE A 378 -2.71 7.64 -9.95
N HIS A 379 -2.69 7.55 -8.62
CA HIS A 379 -3.89 7.40 -7.81
C HIS A 379 -4.87 8.56 -8.00
N GLU A 380 -4.37 9.80 -8.07
CA GLU A 380 -5.21 10.99 -8.31
C GLU A 380 -5.88 10.95 -9.69
N ARG A 381 -5.19 10.49 -10.74
CA ARG A 381 -5.80 10.27 -12.07
C ARG A 381 -6.90 9.22 -12.01
N MET A 382 -6.63 8.10 -11.33
CA MET A 382 -7.61 7.01 -11.19
C MET A 382 -8.85 7.47 -10.41
N LEU A 383 -8.68 8.13 -9.25
CA LEU A 383 -9.80 8.63 -8.45
C LEU A 383 -10.65 9.65 -9.20
N ALA A 384 -10.03 10.52 -10.01
CA ALA A 384 -10.75 11.51 -10.80
C ALA A 384 -11.59 10.84 -11.91
N ARG A 385 -11.16 9.68 -12.41
CA ARG A 385 -11.86 8.92 -13.45
C ARG A 385 -12.95 8.03 -12.89
N ASP A 386 -12.59 7.15 -11.96
CA ASP A 386 -13.48 6.20 -11.32
C ASP A 386 -12.91 5.79 -9.96
N PRO A 387 -13.54 6.22 -8.84
CA PRO A 387 -13.08 5.89 -7.50
C PRO A 387 -13.24 4.41 -7.13
N GLN A 388 -13.88 3.59 -7.97
CA GLN A 388 -14.00 2.14 -7.76
C GLN A 388 -12.78 1.36 -8.27
N LEU A 389 -11.95 1.97 -9.13
CA LEU A 389 -10.76 1.31 -9.66
C LEU A 389 -9.75 1.04 -8.55
N VAL A 390 -9.24 -0.19 -8.52
CA VAL A 390 -8.23 -0.59 -7.53
C VAL A 390 -6.85 -0.25 -8.04
N LEU A 391 -6.09 0.54 -7.27
CA LEU A 391 -4.65 0.68 -7.45
C LEU A 391 -3.93 -0.29 -6.50
N SER A 392 -3.05 -1.13 -7.04
CA SER A 392 -2.24 -2.08 -6.28
C SER A 392 -0.78 -2.03 -6.74
N ALA A 393 0.15 -2.46 -5.88
CA ALA A 393 1.56 -2.54 -6.23
C ALA A 393 2.22 -3.77 -5.59
N ALA A 394 3.16 -4.39 -6.31
CA ALA A 394 4.12 -5.33 -5.76
C ALA A 394 5.39 -4.57 -5.37
N VAL A 395 5.72 -4.59 -4.07
CA VAL A 395 6.87 -3.90 -3.49
C VAL A 395 7.76 -4.90 -2.75
N TRP A 396 9.06 -4.61 -2.71
CA TRP A 396 10.06 -5.37 -1.96
C TRP A 396 10.67 -4.51 -0.86
#